data_AF-A0A2H0YR06-F1
#
_entry.id   AF-A0A2H0YR06-F1
#
_cell.length_a   1.000
_cell.length_b   1.000
_cell.length_c   1.000
_cell.angle_alpha   90.00
_cell.angle_beta   90.00
_cell.angle_gamma   90.00
#
_symmetry.space_group_name_H-M   'P 1'
#
loop_
_entity.id
_entity.type
_entity.pdbx_description
1 polymer ?
#
loop_
_entity_poly.entity_id
_entity_poly.type
_entity_poly.pdbx_seq_one_letter_code
_entity_poly.pdbx_strand_id
1 'polypeptide(L)'
;MRTKRWNQNDLSKAAKESTSYKQVIYKLGLVPAGGNYQQIKDYLNKWNINIKHFRGWGWNVGMKFKPKPPMPLSRILRKKVHTKVINLRRDCCLKA
;
A
#
# COMPACT_ATOMS: atom_id res chain seq x y z
N MET A 1 -24.19 5.04 21.96
CA MET A 1 -22.99 5.04 21.09
C MET A 1 -22.26 3.72 21.25
N ARG A 2 -21.91 3.03 20.16
CA ARG A 2 -21.08 1.81 20.24
C ARG A 2 -19.68 2.19 20.72
N THR A 3 -19.22 1.59 21.82
CA THR A 3 -17.85 1.78 22.30
C THR A 3 -16.87 1.18 21.29
N LYS A 4 -15.77 1.90 21.04
CA LYS A 4 -14.72 1.39 20.17
C LYS A 4 -13.78 0.52 20.98
N ARG A 5 -13.19 -0.47 20.30
CA ARG A 5 -12.24 -1.41 20.89
C ARG A 5 -10.84 -0.82 21.11
N TRP A 6 -10.59 0.40 20.64
CA TRP A 6 -9.30 1.09 20.70
C TRP A 6 -9.47 2.52 21.20
N ASN A 7 -8.47 3.01 21.92
CA ASN A 7 -8.42 4.35 22.49
C ASN A 7 -7.37 5.24 21.76
N GLN A 8 -7.16 6.46 22.27
CA GLN A 8 -6.20 7.41 21.72
C GLN A 8 -4.75 6.94 21.84
N ASN A 9 -4.39 6.29 22.96
CA ASN A 9 -3.05 5.77 23.17
C ASN A 9 -2.75 4.60 22.22
N ASP A 10 -3.72 3.72 21.99
CA ASP A 10 -3.59 2.60 21.04
C ASP A 10 -3.36 3.14 19.63
N LEU A 11 -4.14 4.15 19.21
CA LEU A 11 -3.98 4.76 17.90
C LEU A 11 -2.62 5.46 17.76
N SER A 12 -2.18 6.19 18.79
CA SER A 12 -0.88 6.86 18.81
C SER A 12 0.27 5.88 18.72
N LYS A 13 0.22 4.78 19.49
CA LYS A 13 1.22 3.70 19.44
C LYS A 13 1.24 3.03 18.07
N ALA A 14 0.07 2.66 17.55
CA ALA A 14 -0.05 2.04 16.23
C ALA A 14 0.46 2.97 15.12
N ALA A 15 0.20 4.27 15.20
CA ALA A 15 0.68 5.26 14.22
C ALA A 15 2.22 5.43 14.27
N LYS A 16 2.82 5.50 15.46
CA LYS A 16 4.28 5.60 15.62
C LYS A 16 5.02 4.39 15.05
N GLU A 17 4.46 3.19 15.23
CA GLU A 17 5.06 1.95 14.74
C GLU A 17 4.73 1.63 13.28
N SER A 18 3.94 2.47 12.60
CA SER A 18 3.47 2.23 11.23
C SER A 18 4.03 3.26 10.26
N THR A 19 4.14 2.86 9.00
CA THR A 19 4.49 3.73 7.87
C THR A 19 3.32 3.95 6.92
N SER A 20 2.15 3.35 7.19
CA SER A 20 0.94 3.51 6.38
C SER A 20 -0.35 3.31 7.20
N TYR A 21 -1.45 3.92 6.76
CA TYR A 21 -2.77 3.73 7.36
C TYR A 21 -3.20 2.26 7.44
N LYS A 22 -2.84 1.45 6.42
CA LYS A 22 -3.13 0.02 6.39
C LYS A 22 -2.47 -0.71 7.57
N GLN A 23 -1.22 -0.40 7.87
CA GLN A 23 -0.49 -0.98 9.01
C GLN A 23 -1.11 -0.57 10.35
N VAL A 24 -1.54 0.69 10.48
CA VAL A 24 -2.25 1.17 11.67
C VAL A 24 -3.51 0.34 11.91
N ILE A 25 -4.34 0.18 10.86
CA ILE A 25 -5.59 -0.59 10.93
C ILE A 25 -5.31 -2.04 11.36
N TYR A 26 -4.28 -2.68 10.78
CA TYR A 26 -3.89 -4.05 11.19
C TYR A 26 -3.43 -4.13 12.64
N LYS A 27 -2.60 -3.19 13.10
CA LYS A 27 -2.11 -3.17 14.50
C LYS A 27 -3.24 -2.95 15.51
N LEU A 28 -4.31 -2.27 15.10
CA LEU A 28 -5.53 -2.12 15.90
C LEU A 28 -6.46 -3.35 15.83
N GLY A 29 -6.06 -4.41 15.14
CA GLY A 29 -6.87 -5.64 14.98
C GLY A 29 -8.10 -5.45 14.09
N LEU A 30 -8.08 -4.44 13.21
CA LEU A 30 -9.19 -4.12 12.33
C LEU A 30 -8.92 -4.62 10.90
N VAL A 31 -9.98 -4.78 10.12
CA VAL A 31 -9.89 -5.10 8.70
C VAL A 31 -9.71 -3.81 7.89
N PRO A 32 -8.74 -3.73 6.95
CA PRO A 32 -8.57 -2.59 6.06
C PRO A 32 -9.72 -2.50 5.04
N ALA A 33 -10.83 -1.91 5.49
CA ALA A 33 -12.01 -1.58 4.69
C ALA A 33 -12.18 -0.06 4.61
N GLY A 34 -12.85 0.44 3.56
CA GLY A 34 -12.95 1.87 3.28
C GLY A 34 -13.40 2.73 4.47
N GLY A 35 -14.42 2.28 5.21
CA GLY A 35 -14.91 2.97 6.41
C GLY A 35 -13.86 3.08 7.52
N ASN A 36 -13.05 2.04 7.73
CA ASN A 36 -11.98 2.06 8.72
C ASN A 36 -10.85 3.00 8.32
N TYR A 37 -10.55 3.12 7.02
CA TYR A 37 -9.58 4.12 6.54
C TYR A 37 -10.04 5.53 6.83
N GLN A 38 -11.30 5.85 6.52
CA GLN A 38 -11.83 7.19 6.77
C GLN A 38 -11.85 7.48 8.27
N GLN A 39 -12.37 6.56 9.07
CA GLN A 39 -12.42 6.71 10.52
C GLN A 39 -11.04 6.95 11.12
N ILE A 40 -10.04 6.13 10.77
CA ILE A 40 -8.68 6.29 11.30
C ILE A 40 -8.09 7.64 10.91
N LYS A 41 -8.28 8.11 9.68
CA LYS A 41 -7.84 9.45 9.26
C LYS A 41 -8.49 10.54 10.11
N ASP A 42 -9.80 10.46 10.31
CA ASP A 42 -10.55 11.45 11.10
C ASP A 42 -10.03 11.52 12.54
N TYR A 43 -9.74 10.37 13.16
CA TYR A 43 -9.21 10.33 14.53
C TYR A 43 -7.74 10.75 14.63
N LEU A 44 -6.91 10.43 13.64
CA LEU A 44 -5.53 10.92 13.58
C LEU A 44 -5.50 12.45 13.52
N ASN A 45 -6.38 13.05 12.72
CA ASN A 45 -6.54 14.50 12.63
C ASN A 45 -7.12 15.09 13.92
N LYS A 46 -8.21 14.50 14.44
CA LYS A 46 -8.89 14.96 15.66
C LYS A 46 -7.97 15.01 16.88
N TRP A 47 -7.04 14.05 16.98
CA TRP A 47 -6.09 13.97 18.09
C TRP A 47 -4.70 14.52 17.75
N ASN A 48 -4.56 15.14 16.58
CA ASN A 48 -3.32 15.76 16.10
C ASN A 48 -2.09 14.82 16.21
N ILE A 49 -2.29 13.55 15.85
CA ILE A 49 -1.23 12.54 15.89
C ILE A 49 -0.30 12.75 14.69
N ASN A 50 1.01 12.86 14.96
CA ASN A 50 2.00 13.03 13.91
C ASN A 50 2.09 11.77 13.02
N ILE A 51 1.84 11.95 11.73
CA ILE A 51 1.91 10.93 10.68
C ILE A 51 2.82 11.37 9.52
N LYS A 52 3.69 12.35 9.74
CA LYS A 52 4.58 12.89 8.68
C LYS A 52 5.55 11.84 8.13
N HIS A 53 5.85 10.81 8.93
CA HIS A 53 6.69 9.68 8.54
C HIS A 53 5.97 8.64 7.66
N PHE A 54 4.67 8.81 7.39
CA PHE A 54 3.93 7.87 6.54
C PHE A 54 4.41 7.97 5.08
N ARG A 55 4.68 6.81 4.49
CA ARG A 55 5.15 6.69 3.11
C ARG A 55 3.94 6.39 2.22
N GLY A 56 3.56 7.37 1.39
CA GLY A 56 2.46 7.26 0.43
C GLY A 56 2.90 6.71 -0.93
N TRP A 57 2.15 7.09 -1.98
CA TRP A 57 2.41 6.71 -3.37
C TRP A 57 3.74 7.21 -3.97
N GLY A 58 4.53 7.98 -3.22
CA GLY A 58 5.85 8.49 -3.61
C GLY A 58 7.01 7.99 -2.75
N TRP A 59 6.91 6.82 -2.12
CA TRP A 59 7.99 6.30 -1.25
C TRP A 59 9.34 6.10 -1.96
N ASN A 60 9.32 6.01 -3.29
CA ASN A 60 10.47 5.81 -4.16
C ASN A 60 10.94 7.10 -4.87
N VAL A 61 10.36 8.26 -4.57
CA VAL A 61 10.80 9.54 -5.16
C VAL A 61 12.26 9.80 -4.76
N GLY A 62 13.13 10.02 -5.74
CA GLY A 62 14.58 10.17 -5.53
C GLY A 62 15.38 8.86 -5.48
N MET A 63 14.72 7.69 -5.46
CA MET A 63 15.41 6.41 -5.64
C MET A 63 15.70 6.14 -7.11
N LYS A 64 16.88 5.57 -7.42
CA LYS A 64 17.21 5.11 -8.77
C LYS A 64 16.26 3.97 -9.17
N PHE A 65 15.57 4.12 -10.30
CA PHE A 65 14.75 3.06 -10.87
C PHE A 65 15.61 1.86 -11.25
N LYS A 66 15.28 0.67 -10.71
CA LYS A 66 15.94 -0.60 -11.03
C LYS A 66 14.93 -1.52 -11.70
N PRO A 67 14.86 -1.56 -13.04
CA PRO A 67 13.93 -2.44 -13.73
C PRO A 67 14.28 -3.90 -13.46
N LYS A 68 13.25 -4.75 -13.37
CA LYS A 68 13.47 -6.20 -13.41
C LYS A 68 13.89 -6.59 -14.83
N PRO A 69 14.79 -7.57 -15.00
CA PRO A 69 15.15 -8.04 -16.33
C PRO A 69 13.89 -8.56 -17.05
N PRO A 70 13.74 -8.30 -18.36
CA PRO A 70 12.59 -8.76 -19.12
C PRO A 70 12.52 -10.28 -19.16
N MET A 71 11.30 -10.84 -19.15
CA MET A 71 11.12 -12.27 -19.33
C MET A 71 11.41 -12.62 -20.80
N PRO A 72 12.20 -13.67 -21.11
CA PRO A 72 12.52 -14.01 -22.49
C PRO A 72 11.24 -14.39 -23.25
N LEU A 73 11.14 -13.89 -24.49
CA LEU A 73 9.97 -14.09 -25.34
C LEU A 73 9.68 -15.58 -25.61
N SER A 74 10.72 -16.42 -25.65
CA SER A 74 10.62 -17.88 -25.78
C SER A 74 9.82 -18.57 -24.67
N ARG A 75 9.78 -17.97 -23.47
CA ARG A 75 8.98 -18.47 -22.34
C ARG A 75 7.51 -18.08 -22.45
N ILE A 76 7.22 -16.97 -23.14
CA ILE A 76 5.87 -16.43 -23.35
C ILE A 76 5.23 -17.09 -24.58
N LEU A 77 5.98 -17.25 -25.67
CA LEU A 77 5.52 -17.80 -26.95
C LEU A 77 5.73 -19.33 -27.03
N ARG A 78 5.06 -20.08 -26.14
CA ARG A 78 5.01 -21.56 -26.20
C ARG A 78 3.66 -22.04 -26.75
N LYS A 79 3.67 -23.05 -27.62
CA LYS A 79 2.43 -23.69 -28.09
C LYS A 79 1.60 -24.20 -26.90
N LYS A 80 0.29 -23.93 -26.92
CA LYS A 80 -0.71 -24.28 -25.87
C LYS A 80 -0.54 -23.59 -24.50
N VAL A 81 0.19 -22.47 -24.41
CA VAL A 81 0.20 -21.64 -23.19
C VAL A 81 -0.75 -20.47 -23.37
N HIS A 82 -1.80 -20.41 -22.54
CA HIS A 82 -2.72 -19.28 -22.51
C HIS A 82 -2.22 -18.24 -21.50
N THR A 83 -1.68 -17.13 -21.99
CA THR A 83 -1.34 -15.97 -21.16
C THR A 83 -2.46 -14.93 -21.23
N LYS A 84 -2.84 -14.35 -20.09
CA LYS A 84 -3.82 -13.25 -20.04
C LYS A 84 -3.19 -11.97 -20.61
N VAL A 85 -3.94 -11.23 -21.42
CA VAL A 85 -3.50 -9.96 -22.06
C VAL A 85 -2.92 -8.95 -21.07
N ILE A 86 -3.46 -8.89 -19.85
CA ILE A 86 -2.96 -8.00 -18.78
C ILE A 86 -1.50 -8.28 -18.37
N ASN A 87 -1.03 -9.51 -18.56
CA ASN A 87 0.33 -9.92 -18.22
C ASN A 87 1.35 -9.55 -19.31
N LEU A 88 0.90 -9.20 -20.53
CA LEU A 88 1.73 -8.83 -21.68
C LEU A 88 1.94 -7.30 -21.79
N ARG A 89 1.13 -6.48 -21.11
CA ARG A 89 1.18 -5.01 -21.18
C ARG A 89 2.45 -4.37 -20.58
N ARG A 90 3.34 -5.15 -19.95
CA ARG A 90 4.55 -4.61 -19.29
C ARG A 90 5.72 -4.35 -20.24
N ASP A 91 5.65 -4.83 -21.47
CA ASP A 91 6.80 -4.79 -22.40
C ASP A 91 6.83 -3.54 -23.31
N CYS A 92 5.83 -2.67 -23.25
CA CYS A 92 5.69 -1.57 -24.22
C CYS A 92 6.50 -0.30 -23.90
N CYS A 93 7.22 -0.22 -22.78
CA CYS A 93 7.89 1.01 -22.34
C CYS A 93 9.43 0.97 -22.45
N LEU A 94 9.98 0.19 -23.39
CA LEU A 94 11.40 0.19 -23.75
C LEU A 94 11.54 0.54 -25.24
N LYS A 95 11.24 1.79 -25.59
CA LYS A 95 11.72 2.47 -26.81
C LYS A 95 11.22 3.91 -26.84
N ALA A 96 12.06 4.83 -26.37
CA ALA A 96 12.28 6.17 -26.90
C ALA A 96 13.69 6.59 -26.46
#